data_AF-A0A0G3ILA6-F1
#
_entry.id   AF-A0A0G3ILA6-F1
#
_cell.length_a   1.000
_cell.length_b   1.000
_cell.length_c   1.000
_cell.angle_alpha   90.00
_cell.angle_beta   90.00
_cell.angle_gamma   90.00
#
_symmetry.space_group_name_H-M   'P 1'
#
loop_
_entity.id
_entity.type
_entity.pdbx_description
1 polymer ?
#
loop_
_entity_poly.entity_id
_entity_poly.type
_entity_poly.pdbx_seq_one_letter_code
_entity_poly.pdbx_strand_id
1 'polypeptide(L)'
;MQDPLMQADAVQYQLERKSRAAAKILRNRKLHDDAMKDKRRQNTYLKLWRAYLRLVRDASAPENPITVADLCRKAEVSEAAFHKNLAARTADGVIVNESTAEAEEAVLAPGDVLSGTFILMLAIIDRIERAVLQGLRREILRAGEEEGRTFDRAERATIAVARLVQHVGRYPRLFQVDGVLPREIILSLSDALGEAIILNESATLQDKADAVAMAKYHTTALVGILRSHLGAQHDRETFEKRLVYVMVSQVVPPLLPARGQPLDHFLDLAMESLGRAKRP
;
A
#
# COMPACT_ATOMS: atom_id res chain seq x y z
N MET A 1 69.50 -20.10 -16.11
CA MET A 1 68.60 -19.96 -17.27
C MET A 1 67.18 -20.16 -16.77
N GLN A 2 66.32 -19.15 -16.85
CA GLN A 2 64.90 -19.29 -16.48
C GLN A 2 64.13 -19.93 -17.64
N ASP A 3 63.27 -20.88 -17.31
CA ASP A 3 62.54 -21.74 -18.24
C ASP A 3 61.51 -20.94 -19.07
N PRO A 4 61.60 -20.92 -20.42
CA PRO A 4 60.70 -20.17 -21.30
C PRO A 4 59.21 -20.52 -21.12
N LEU A 5 58.92 -21.76 -20.70
CA LEU A 5 57.55 -22.23 -20.43
C LEU A 5 56.93 -21.52 -19.23
N MET A 6 57.70 -21.24 -18.18
CA MET A 6 57.19 -20.49 -17.01
C MET A 6 56.90 -19.03 -17.32
N GLN A 7 57.58 -18.42 -18.30
CA GLN A 7 57.29 -17.05 -18.71
C GLN A 7 56.00 -16.95 -19.53
N ALA A 8 55.70 -17.95 -20.37
CA ALA A 8 54.46 -18.01 -21.13
C ALA A 8 53.23 -18.14 -20.22
N ASP A 9 53.27 -19.04 -19.23
CA ASP A 9 52.18 -19.23 -18.26
C ASP A 9 51.95 -17.99 -17.39
N ALA A 10 53.02 -17.29 -17.00
CA ALA A 10 52.91 -16.05 -16.24
C ALA A 10 52.23 -14.92 -17.03
N VAL A 11 52.52 -14.81 -18.34
CA VAL A 11 51.89 -13.83 -19.23
C VAL A 11 50.42 -14.18 -19.46
N GLN A 12 50.10 -15.46 -19.67
CA GLN A 12 48.72 -15.92 -19.85
C GLN A 12 47.87 -15.70 -18.59
N TYR A 13 48.44 -15.98 -17.42
CA TYR A 13 47.80 -15.69 -16.13
C TYR A 13 47.55 -14.18 -15.92
N GLN A 14 48.50 -13.32 -16.29
CA GLN A 14 48.33 -11.86 -16.24
C GLN A 14 47.20 -11.38 -17.16
N LEU A 15 47.08 -11.96 -18.36
CA LEU A 15 46.03 -11.66 -19.34
C LEU A 15 44.64 -12.09 -18.83
N GLU A 16 44.53 -13.31 -18.31
CA GLU A 16 43.29 -13.79 -17.69
C GLU A 16 42.86 -12.94 -16.50
N ARG A 17 43.82 -12.55 -15.65
CA ARG A 17 43.54 -11.69 -14.50
C ARG A 17 43.02 -10.32 -14.92
N LYS A 18 43.59 -9.71 -15.97
CA LYS A 18 43.09 -8.44 -16.54
C LYS A 18 41.70 -8.60 -17.17
N SER A 19 41.44 -9.70 -17.87
CA SER A 19 40.13 -10.02 -18.45
C SER A 19 39.05 -10.18 -17.37
N ARG A 20 39.33 -10.94 -16.31
CA ARG A 20 38.41 -11.13 -15.17
C ARG A 20 38.14 -9.81 -14.44
N ALA A 21 39.15 -8.95 -14.28
CA ALA A 21 39.00 -7.63 -13.70
C ALA A 21 38.09 -6.73 -14.56
N ALA A 22 38.27 -6.72 -15.88
CA ALA A 22 37.44 -5.97 -16.82
C ALA A 22 35.97 -6.45 -16.81
N ALA A 23 35.75 -7.76 -16.80
CA ALA A 23 34.42 -8.35 -16.70
C ALA A 23 33.71 -7.98 -15.39
N LYS A 24 34.43 -7.96 -14.27
CA LYS A 24 33.90 -7.52 -12.97
C LYS A 24 33.49 -6.04 -12.98
N ILE A 25 34.30 -5.18 -13.60
CA ILE A 25 33.98 -3.75 -13.73
C ILE A 25 32.71 -3.54 -14.58
N LEU A 26 32.59 -4.23 -15.72
CA LEU A 26 31.40 -4.17 -16.57
C LEU A 26 30.15 -4.66 -15.85
N ARG A 27 30.25 -5.77 -15.10
CA ARG A 27 29.13 -6.29 -14.30
C ARG A 27 28.70 -5.29 -13.23
N ASN A 28 29.63 -4.67 -12.53
CA ASN A 28 29.32 -3.67 -11.50
C ASN A 28 28.69 -2.41 -12.10
N ARG A 29 29.15 -1.95 -13.27
CA ARG A 29 28.51 -0.84 -14.00
C ARG A 29 27.08 -1.19 -14.40
N LYS A 30 26.85 -2.39 -14.94
CA LYS A 30 25.51 -2.85 -15.31
C LYS A 30 24.56 -2.91 -14.10
N LEU A 31 25.02 -3.46 -12.97
CA LEU A 31 24.26 -3.49 -11.71
C LEU A 31 23.93 -2.08 -11.21
N HIS A 32 24.87 -1.15 -11.31
CA HIS A 32 24.64 0.25 -10.96
C HIS A 32 23.63 0.93 -11.90
N ASP A 33 23.75 0.70 -13.21
CA ASP A 33 22.83 1.25 -14.21
C ASP A 33 21.41 0.70 -14.04
N ASP A 34 21.28 -0.58 -13.72
CA ASP A 34 19.99 -1.21 -13.46
C ASP A 34 19.39 -0.66 -12.14
N ALA A 35 20.17 -0.52 -11.07
CA ALA A 35 19.73 0.14 -9.85
C ALA A 35 19.32 1.62 -10.06
N MET A 36 20.04 2.34 -10.93
CA MET A 36 19.70 3.73 -11.28
C MET A 36 18.44 3.82 -12.15
N LYS A 37 18.21 2.87 -13.06
CA LYS A 37 16.97 2.76 -13.82
C LYS A 37 15.79 2.47 -12.87
N ASP A 38 15.95 1.54 -11.93
CA ASP A 38 14.92 1.22 -10.94
C ASP A 38 14.58 2.44 -10.07
N LYS A 39 15.60 3.17 -9.59
CA LYS A 39 15.39 4.42 -8.83
C LYS A 39 14.68 5.50 -9.65
N ARG A 40 15.03 5.66 -10.93
CA ARG A 40 14.34 6.61 -11.83
C ARG A 40 12.89 6.20 -12.05
N ARG A 41 12.64 4.91 -12.26
CA ARG A 41 11.31 4.33 -12.41
C ARG A 41 10.47 4.62 -11.16
N GLN A 42 11.00 4.29 -9.97
CA GLN A 42 10.38 4.59 -8.67
C GLN A 42 10.04 6.06 -8.53
N ASN A 43 10.97 6.98 -8.83
CA ASN A 43 10.70 8.41 -8.76
C ASN A 43 9.59 8.86 -9.72
N THR A 44 9.56 8.34 -10.95
CA THR A 44 8.48 8.61 -11.91
C THR A 44 7.14 8.11 -11.38
N TYR A 45 7.10 6.90 -10.79
CA TYR A 45 5.90 6.36 -10.15
C TYR A 45 5.40 7.24 -8.99
N LEU A 46 6.32 7.72 -8.13
CA LEU A 46 5.98 8.59 -7.01
C LEU A 46 5.38 9.93 -7.45
N LYS A 47 5.92 10.52 -8.52
CA LYS A 47 5.39 11.76 -9.09
C LYS A 47 3.98 11.56 -9.63
N LEU A 48 3.76 10.48 -10.38
CA LEU A 48 2.45 10.10 -10.90
C LEU A 48 1.46 9.86 -9.76
N TRP A 49 1.87 9.17 -8.70
CA TRP A 49 1.00 8.95 -7.54
C TRP A 49 0.56 10.24 -6.85
N ARG A 50 1.49 11.13 -6.52
CA ARG A 50 1.17 12.41 -5.88
C ARG A 50 0.27 13.27 -6.75
N ALA A 51 0.47 13.21 -8.06
CA ALA A 51 -0.38 13.88 -9.02
C ALA A 51 -1.80 13.31 -9.04
N TYR A 52 -1.94 11.98 -9.06
CA TYR A 52 -3.23 11.29 -8.97
C TYR A 52 -3.97 11.69 -7.70
N LEU A 53 -3.36 11.56 -6.51
CA LEU A 53 -4.01 11.93 -5.25
C LEU A 53 -4.50 13.38 -5.23
N ARG A 54 -3.72 14.31 -5.78
CA ARG A 54 -4.15 15.71 -5.92
C ARG A 54 -5.34 15.82 -6.86
N LEU A 55 -5.31 15.15 -8.01
CA LEU A 55 -6.40 15.18 -8.98
C LEU A 55 -7.69 14.56 -8.42
N VAL A 56 -7.63 13.46 -7.67
CA VAL A 56 -8.83 12.86 -7.05
C VAL A 56 -9.35 13.71 -5.88
N ARG A 57 -8.47 14.44 -5.17
CA ARG A 57 -8.89 15.40 -4.12
C ARG A 57 -9.50 16.67 -4.72
N ASP A 58 -8.96 17.14 -5.84
CA ASP A 58 -9.43 18.32 -6.57
C ASP A 58 -10.73 18.00 -7.35
N ALA A 59 -10.86 16.79 -7.89
CA ALA A 59 -12.04 16.28 -8.59
C ALA A 59 -13.18 15.99 -7.60
N SER A 60 -13.82 17.05 -7.14
CA SER A 60 -14.93 16.99 -6.18
C SER A 60 -16.23 16.43 -6.78
N ALA A 61 -16.22 15.89 -8.01
CA ALA A 61 -17.39 15.37 -8.70
C ALA A 61 -17.07 14.09 -9.50
N PRO A 62 -17.97 13.08 -9.51
CA PRO A 62 -17.79 11.80 -10.21
C PRO A 62 -17.79 11.92 -11.75
N GLU A 63 -18.13 13.09 -12.31
CA GLU A 63 -18.35 13.27 -13.75
C GLU A 63 -17.08 13.61 -14.56
N ASN A 64 -15.96 13.94 -13.90
CA ASN A 64 -14.71 14.25 -14.59
C ASN A 64 -13.69 13.10 -14.43
N PRO A 65 -13.59 12.19 -15.42
CA PRO A 65 -12.58 11.13 -15.38
C PRO A 65 -11.18 11.75 -15.47
N ILE A 66 -10.25 11.26 -14.64
CA ILE A 66 -8.85 11.68 -14.68
C ILE A 66 -8.20 11.03 -15.91
N THR A 67 -7.72 11.84 -16.84
CA THR A 67 -7.02 11.31 -18.03
C THR A 67 -5.54 11.06 -17.76
N VAL A 68 -4.90 10.21 -18.58
CA VAL A 68 -3.43 10.04 -18.55
C VAL A 68 -2.73 11.39 -18.78
N ALA A 69 -3.28 12.23 -19.67
CA ALA A 69 -2.73 13.55 -19.94
C ALA A 69 -2.77 14.46 -18.71
N ASP A 70 -3.87 14.45 -17.95
CA ASP A 70 -3.98 15.25 -16.72
C ASP A 70 -3.02 14.75 -15.65
N LEU A 71 -2.89 13.43 -15.52
CA LEU A 71 -1.96 12.79 -14.61
C LEU A 71 -0.51 13.16 -14.95
N CYS A 72 -0.09 12.97 -16.20
CA CYS A 72 1.24 13.29 -16.70
C CYS A 72 1.58 14.78 -16.55
N ARG A 73 0.62 15.66 -16.86
CA ARG A 73 0.75 17.11 -16.68
C ARG A 73 0.97 17.49 -15.22
N LYS A 74 0.14 16.97 -14.32
CA LYS A 74 0.23 17.26 -12.87
C LYS A 74 1.47 16.61 -12.23
N ALA A 75 1.98 15.52 -12.80
CA ALA A 75 3.18 14.81 -12.35
C ALA A 75 4.49 15.37 -12.92
N GLU A 76 4.43 16.27 -13.90
CA GLU A 76 5.59 16.72 -14.68
C GLU A 76 6.37 15.54 -15.30
N VAL A 77 5.62 14.60 -15.88
CA VAL A 77 6.16 13.41 -16.57
C VAL A 77 5.64 13.43 -18.00
N SER A 78 6.50 13.19 -18.99
CA SER A 78 6.04 13.10 -20.37
C SER A 78 5.20 11.86 -20.60
N GLU A 79 4.16 11.96 -21.42
CA GLU A 79 3.31 10.82 -21.79
C GLU A 79 4.13 9.69 -22.44
N ALA A 80 5.15 10.02 -23.23
CA ALA A 80 6.08 9.03 -23.77
C ALA A 80 6.84 8.27 -22.68
N ALA A 81 7.28 8.94 -21.60
CA ALA A 81 7.92 8.28 -20.47
C ALA A 81 6.91 7.47 -19.64
N PHE A 82 5.66 7.92 -19.56
CA PHE A 82 4.57 7.15 -18.99
C PHE A 82 4.36 5.86 -19.80
N HIS A 83 4.07 5.92 -21.10
CA HIS A 83 3.84 4.73 -21.91
C HIS A 83 5.05 3.79 -21.96
N LYS A 84 6.27 4.33 -22.04
CA LYS A 84 7.50 3.51 -22.04
C LYS A 84 7.73 2.74 -20.74
N ASN A 85 7.34 3.30 -19.59
CA ASN A 85 7.61 2.69 -18.28
C ASN A 85 6.40 1.99 -17.67
N LEU A 86 5.18 2.43 -18.04
CA LEU A 86 3.88 2.08 -17.45
C LEU A 86 2.86 1.48 -18.44
N ALA A 87 3.05 1.52 -19.76
CA ALA A 87 2.10 0.89 -20.68
C ALA A 87 2.54 -0.52 -21.07
N ALA A 88 2.02 -1.49 -20.32
CA ALA A 88 1.66 -2.78 -20.88
C ALA A 88 0.16 -2.93 -20.61
N ARG A 89 -0.64 -2.77 -21.68
CA ARG A 89 -2.09 -3.00 -21.75
C ARG A 89 -2.96 -2.18 -20.79
N THR A 90 -3.16 -0.90 -21.10
CA THR A 90 -4.46 -0.23 -20.89
C THR A 90 -4.92 0.19 -22.29
N ALA A 91 -5.94 -0.49 -22.82
CA ALA A 91 -6.29 -0.37 -24.23
C ALA A 91 -6.80 1.02 -24.65
N ASP A 92 -7.27 1.86 -23.71
CA ASP A 92 -8.01 3.07 -24.10
C ASP A 92 -7.58 4.40 -23.45
N GLY A 93 -6.41 4.49 -22.81
CA GLY A 93 -5.88 5.80 -22.38
C GLY A 93 -6.70 6.57 -21.33
N VAL A 94 -7.77 5.97 -20.82
CA VAL A 94 -8.60 6.48 -19.72
C VAL A 94 -8.15 5.80 -18.42
N ILE A 95 -7.79 6.59 -17.40
CA ILE A 95 -7.63 6.08 -16.02
C ILE A 95 -9.02 6.15 -15.41
N VAL A 96 -9.78 5.10 -15.66
CA VAL A 96 -11.21 5.18 -15.43
C VAL A 96 -11.56 5.16 -13.94
N ASN A 97 -12.47 6.06 -13.56
CA ASN A 97 -13.30 5.96 -12.36
C ASN A 97 -14.46 4.95 -12.57
N GLU A 98 -14.43 4.11 -13.60
CA GLU A 98 -15.53 3.20 -13.98
C GLU A 98 -15.51 1.89 -13.18
N SER A 99 -16.63 1.62 -12.52
CA SER A 99 -17.28 0.31 -12.35
C SER A 99 -16.36 -0.93 -12.23
N THR A 100 -15.67 -1.03 -11.09
CA THR A 100 -15.66 -2.13 -10.09
C THR A 100 -15.69 -3.63 -10.44
N ALA A 101 -15.81 -4.11 -11.68
CA ALA A 101 -15.88 -5.56 -11.95
C ALA A 101 -14.71 -6.06 -12.81
N GLU A 102 -14.49 -5.44 -13.98
CA GLU A 102 -13.50 -5.92 -14.95
C GLU A 102 -12.05 -5.60 -14.54
N ALA A 103 -11.84 -4.48 -13.83
CA ALA A 103 -10.55 -4.13 -13.26
C ALA A 103 -10.17 -5.02 -12.05
N GLU A 104 -11.16 -5.50 -11.28
CA GLU A 104 -10.93 -6.46 -10.20
C GLU A 104 -10.48 -7.81 -10.76
N GLU A 105 -11.00 -8.22 -11.93
CA GLU A 105 -10.63 -9.45 -12.63
C GLU A 105 -9.20 -9.41 -13.23
N ALA A 106 -8.74 -8.24 -13.70
CA ALA A 106 -7.37 -8.06 -14.20
C ALA A 106 -6.29 -8.20 -13.11
N VAL A 107 -6.59 -7.83 -11.85
CA VAL A 107 -5.71 -8.09 -10.68
C VAL A 107 -5.72 -9.58 -10.28
N LEU A 108 -6.71 -10.34 -10.75
CA LEU A 108 -6.93 -11.76 -10.46
C LEU A 108 -6.41 -12.71 -11.55
N ALA A 109 -5.76 -12.23 -12.62
CA ALA A 109 -5.13 -13.06 -13.63
C ALA A 109 -3.64 -13.33 -13.31
N PRO A 110 -3.15 -14.59 -13.38
CA PRO A 110 -1.73 -14.90 -13.19
C PRO A 110 -0.96 -14.65 -14.49
N GLY A 111 0.06 -13.78 -14.42
CA GLY A 111 1.02 -13.56 -15.50
C GLY A 111 0.86 -12.21 -16.21
N ASP A 112 1.95 -11.43 -16.21
CA ASP A 112 2.23 -10.32 -17.11
C ASP A 112 1.36 -9.05 -17.08
N VAL A 113 1.42 -8.26 -15.99
CA VAL A 113 1.16 -6.81 -16.08
C VAL A 113 1.91 -6.09 -14.95
N LEU A 114 3.01 -5.37 -15.24
CA LEU A 114 3.81 -4.65 -14.21
C LEU A 114 3.60 -3.14 -14.21
N SER A 115 2.61 -2.64 -14.95
CA SER A 115 2.65 -1.25 -15.43
C SER A 115 1.25 -0.61 -15.43
N GLY A 116 0.22 -1.28 -15.98
CA GLY A 116 -1.20 -0.97 -15.72
C GLY A 116 -1.66 -1.32 -14.28
N THR A 117 -1.08 -2.37 -13.71
CA THR A 117 -1.35 -2.85 -12.34
C THR A 117 -1.02 -1.84 -11.27
N PHE A 118 -0.06 -0.94 -11.51
CA PHE A 118 0.37 0.04 -10.51
C PHE A 118 -0.68 1.12 -10.29
N ILE A 119 -1.21 1.73 -11.35
CA ILE A 119 -2.24 2.77 -11.25
C ILE A 119 -3.53 2.18 -10.69
N LEU A 120 -3.87 0.96 -11.12
CA LEU A 120 -5.01 0.24 -10.58
C LEU A 120 -4.84 -0.09 -9.09
N MET A 121 -3.65 -0.56 -8.68
CA MET A 121 -3.32 -0.77 -7.27
C MET A 121 -3.49 0.51 -6.46
N LEU A 122 -3.01 1.63 -6.99
CA LEU A 122 -3.11 2.93 -6.36
C LEU A 122 -4.56 3.42 -6.21
N ALA A 123 -5.40 3.27 -7.24
CA ALA A 123 -6.83 3.56 -7.16
C ALA A 123 -7.55 2.66 -6.16
N ILE A 124 -7.18 1.38 -6.08
CA ILE A 124 -7.70 0.43 -5.08
C ILE A 124 -7.32 0.90 -3.66
N ILE A 125 -6.09 1.35 -3.43
CA ILE A 125 -5.65 1.84 -2.12
C ILE A 125 -6.41 3.11 -1.69
N ASP A 126 -6.56 4.10 -2.58
CA ASP A 126 -7.37 5.31 -2.29
C ASP A 126 -8.84 4.94 -2.00
N ARG A 127 -9.41 3.98 -2.74
CA ARG A 127 -10.75 3.45 -2.48
C ARG A 127 -10.85 2.76 -1.12
N ILE A 128 -9.84 1.98 -0.72
CA ILE A 128 -9.79 1.35 0.60
C ILE A 128 -9.76 2.43 1.69
N GLU A 129 -8.85 3.41 1.58
CA GLU A 129 -8.72 4.52 2.53
C GLU A 129 -10.05 5.26 2.72
N ARG A 130 -10.69 5.67 1.61
CA ARG A 130 -12.00 6.34 1.65
C ARG A 130 -13.09 5.46 2.24
N ALA A 131 -13.14 4.18 1.88
CA ALA A 131 -14.17 3.28 2.36
C ALA A 131 -14.06 3.04 3.87
N VAL A 132 -12.84 2.94 4.41
CA VAL A 132 -12.58 2.86 5.85
C VAL A 132 -13.10 4.11 6.57
N LEU A 133 -12.72 5.29 6.10
CA LEU A 133 -13.12 6.57 6.73
C LEU A 133 -14.63 6.81 6.62
N GLN A 134 -15.25 6.51 5.48
CA GLN A 134 -16.69 6.62 5.30
C GLN A 134 -17.46 5.59 6.15
N GLY A 135 -16.92 4.38 6.32
CA GLY A 135 -17.49 3.36 7.20
C GLY A 135 -17.45 3.81 8.66
N LEU A 136 -16.30 4.32 9.12
CA LEU A 136 -16.12 4.86 10.46
C LEU A 136 -17.09 6.02 10.74
N ARG A 137 -17.20 6.99 9.83
CA ARG A 137 -18.11 8.13 9.98
C ARG A 137 -19.57 7.69 10.08
N ARG A 138 -19.98 6.70 9.28
CA ARG A 138 -21.33 6.13 9.34
C ARG A 138 -21.60 5.48 10.70
N GLU A 139 -20.65 4.72 11.24
CA GLU A 139 -20.83 4.13 12.57
C GLU A 139 -20.91 5.18 13.66
N ILE A 140 -20.08 6.23 13.62
CA ILE A 140 -20.13 7.34 14.58
C ILE A 140 -21.48 8.06 14.52
N LEU A 141 -21.95 8.41 13.33
CA LEU A 141 -23.23 9.10 13.16
C LEU A 141 -24.38 8.24 13.68
N ARG A 142 -24.39 6.95 13.32
CA ARG A 142 -25.43 6.02 13.75
C ARG A 142 -25.45 5.84 15.26
N ALA A 143 -24.29 5.68 15.91
CA ALA A 143 -24.23 5.59 17.37
C ALA A 143 -24.68 6.90 18.05
N GLY A 144 -24.40 8.05 17.44
CA GLY A 144 -24.89 9.34 17.92
C GLY A 144 -26.41 9.49 17.80
N GLU A 145 -26.99 9.08 16.68
CA GLU A 145 -28.43 9.22 16.38
C GLU A 145 -29.29 8.15 17.07
N GLU A 146 -28.88 6.89 17.08
CA GLU A 146 -29.66 5.76 17.61
C GLU A 146 -29.40 5.52 19.11
N GLU A 147 -28.17 5.73 19.56
CA GLU A 147 -27.73 5.32 20.91
C GLU A 147 -27.33 6.52 21.79
N GLY A 148 -27.29 7.75 21.24
CA GLY A 148 -26.81 8.94 21.95
C GLY A 148 -25.35 8.83 22.40
N ARG A 149 -24.57 7.96 21.78
CA ARG A 149 -23.22 7.58 22.21
C ARG A 149 -22.16 8.21 21.30
N THR A 150 -21.04 8.62 21.91
CA THR A 150 -19.82 9.00 21.19
C THR A 150 -18.76 7.93 21.36
N PHE A 151 -18.03 7.63 20.28
CA PHE A 151 -16.89 6.72 20.34
C PHE A 151 -15.63 7.44 20.80
N ASP A 152 -14.92 6.85 21.76
CA ASP A 152 -13.61 7.32 22.17
C ASP A 152 -12.50 6.98 21.15
N ARG A 153 -11.27 7.42 21.41
CA ARG A 153 -10.10 7.19 20.55
C ARG A 153 -9.82 5.71 20.29
N ALA A 154 -9.93 4.86 21.31
CA ALA A 154 -9.66 3.43 21.20
C ALA A 154 -10.76 2.72 20.41
N GLU A 155 -12.02 3.10 20.60
CA GLU A 155 -13.17 2.57 19.88
C GLU A 155 -13.15 2.97 18.40
N ARG A 156 -12.83 4.23 18.08
CA ARG A 156 -12.67 4.68 16.69
C ARG A 156 -11.53 3.93 15.99
N ALA A 157 -10.39 3.77 16.65
CA ALA A 157 -9.27 2.99 16.12
C ALA A 157 -9.66 1.52 15.88
N THR A 158 -10.43 0.94 16.79
CA THR A 158 -10.96 -0.44 16.69
C THR A 158 -11.82 -0.62 15.45
N ILE A 159 -12.79 0.27 15.23
CA ILE A 159 -13.66 0.25 14.05
C ILE A 159 -12.82 0.43 12.77
N ALA A 160 -11.89 1.39 12.77
CA ALA A 160 -11.02 1.63 11.63
C ALA A 160 -10.16 0.41 11.27
N VAL A 161 -9.60 -0.29 12.27
CA VAL A 161 -8.86 -1.54 12.07
C VAL A 161 -9.74 -2.62 11.46
N ALA A 162 -10.94 -2.84 12.00
CA ALA A 162 -11.87 -3.85 11.48
C ALA A 162 -12.21 -3.60 10.00
N ARG A 163 -12.52 -2.33 9.66
CA ARG A 163 -12.80 -1.92 8.28
C ARG A 163 -11.58 -2.03 7.37
N LEU A 164 -10.41 -1.62 7.86
CA LEU A 164 -9.17 -1.71 7.08
C LEU A 164 -8.85 -3.17 6.75
N VAL A 165 -8.91 -4.07 7.72
CA VAL A 165 -8.69 -5.51 7.49
C VAL A 165 -9.71 -6.08 6.51
N GLN A 166 -10.99 -5.73 6.65
CA GLN A 166 -12.03 -6.19 5.73
C GLN A 166 -11.76 -5.74 4.29
N HIS A 167 -11.43 -4.47 4.08
CA HIS A 167 -11.23 -3.92 2.74
C HIS A 167 -9.94 -4.42 2.12
N VAL A 168 -8.86 -4.47 2.89
CA VAL A 168 -7.56 -4.98 2.45
C VAL A 168 -7.63 -6.49 2.15
N GLY A 169 -8.39 -7.24 2.95
CA GLY A 169 -8.66 -8.67 2.73
C GLY A 169 -9.39 -8.96 1.41
N ARG A 170 -10.07 -7.97 0.79
CA ARG A 170 -10.68 -8.10 -0.55
C ARG A 170 -9.66 -8.18 -1.67
N TYR A 171 -8.46 -7.67 -1.45
CA TYR A 171 -7.43 -7.57 -2.48
C TYR A 171 -6.14 -8.27 -2.03
N PRO A 172 -6.17 -9.58 -1.75
CA PRO A 172 -5.01 -10.26 -1.17
C PRO A 172 -3.79 -10.26 -2.10
N ARG A 173 -4.06 -10.30 -3.42
CA ARG A 173 -3.02 -10.26 -4.46
C ARG A 173 -2.33 -8.89 -4.57
N LEU A 174 -2.96 -7.82 -4.10
CA LEU A 174 -2.38 -6.48 -4.05
C LEU A 174 -1.08 -6.44 -3.23
N PHE A 175 -0.95 -7.34 -2.26
CA PHE A 175 0.19 -7.42 -1.36
C PHE A 175 1.15 -8.56 -1.75
N GLN A 176 0.73 -9.48 -2.61
CA GLN A 176 1.54 -10.62 -3.10
C GLN A 176 2.37 -10.31 -4.35
N VAL A 177 2.67 -9.03 -4.59
CA VAL A 177 3.51 -8.64 -5.73
C VAL A 177 4.96 -9.02 -5.41
N ASP A 178 5.61 -9.73 -6.33
CA ASP A 178 7.05 -10.00 -6.30
C ASP A 178 7.80 -8.65 -6.38
N GLY A 179 8.25 -8.15 -5.24
CA GLY A 179 8.95 -6.86 -5.16
C GLY A 179 8.74 -6.10 -3.86
N VAL A 180 9.20 -4.84 -3.88
CA VAL A 180 9.06 -3.87 -2.80
C VAL A 180 7.69 -3.22 -2.92
N LEU A 181 6.83 -3.38 -1.91
CA LEU A 181 5.59 -2.60 -1.82
C LEU A 181 5.99 -1.11 -1.69
N PRO A 182 5.46 -0.21 -2.54
CA PRO A 182 5.73 1.22 -2.42
C PRO A 182 5.39 1.71 -1.01
N ARG A 183 6.29 2.51 -0.44
CA ARG A 183 6.11 3.10 0.91
C ARG A 183 4.79 3.86 0.99
N GLU A 184 4.37 4.46 -0.10
CA GLU A 184 3.20 5.31 -0.24
C GLU A 184 1.88 4.55 -0.04
N ILE A 185 1.86 3.25 -0.36
CA ILE A 185 0.70 2.39 -0.06
C ILE A 185 0.53 2.27 1.45
N ILE A 186 1.63 2.03 2.16
CA ILE A 186 1.63 1.99 3.63
C ILE A 186 1.23 3.35 4.19
N LEU A 187 1.70 4.46 3.59
CA LEU A 187 1.34 5.80 4.03
C LEU A 187 -0.16 6.06 3.87
N SER A 188 -0.76 5.81 2.70
CA SER A 188 -2.19 6.01 2.47
C SER A 188 -3.07 5.11 3.34
N LEU A 189 -2.74 3.83 3.47
CA LEU A 189 -3.47 2.95 4.40
C LEU A 189 -3.31 3.41 5.86
N SER A 190 -2.15 3.96 6.22
CA SER A 190 -1.92 4.49 7.57
C SER A 190 -2.66 5.81 7.84
N ASP A 191 -2.95 6.61 6.81
CA ASP A 191 -3.68 7.87 6.97
C ASP A 191 -5.10 7.59 7.51
N ALA A 192 -5.78 6.55 7.01
CA ALA A 192 -7.10 6.15 7.53
C ALA A 192 -7.08 5.81 9.03
N LEU A 193 -6.07 5.07 9.48
CA LEU A 193 -5.91 4.71 10.89
C LEU A 193 -5.48 5.92 11.74
N GLY A 194 -4.57 6.75 11.24
CA GLY A 194 -4.12 7.97 11.91
C GLY A 194 -5.26 8.97 12.12
N GLU A 195 -6.07 9.19 11.08
CA GLU A 195 -7.26 10.05 11.16
C GLU A 195 -8.28 9.51 12.17
N ALA A 196 -8.57 8.20 12.17
CA ALA A 196 -9.49 7.59 13.13
C ALA A 196 -9.11 7.84 14.59
N ILE A 197 -7.81 7.80 14.88
CA ILE A 197 -7.24 8.02 16.21
C ILE A 197 -7.50 9.46 16.68
N ILE A 198 -7.22 10.47 15.86
CA ILE A 198 -7.31 11.90 16.24
C ILE A 198 -8.65 12.56 15.89
N LEU A 199 -9.59 11.82 15.30
CA LEU A 199 -10.85 12.37 14.80
C LEU A 199 -11.62 13.09 15.93
N ASN A 200 -12.06 14.32 15.65
CA ASN A 200 -12.85 15.17 16.56
C ASN A 200 -12.17 15.55 17.88
N GLU A 201 -10.84 15.43 17.99
CA GLU A 201 -10.07 15.88 19.15
C GLU A 201 -9.32 17.19 18.86
N SER A 202 -9.22 18.06 19.88
CA SER A 202 -8.25 19.16 19.91
C SER A 202 -6.84 18.60 20.15
N ALA A 203 -6.38 17.74 19.24
CA ALA A 203 -5.12 17.03 19.34
C ALA A 203 -3.93 17.98 19.21
N THR A 204 -2.97 17.86 20.13
CA THR A 204 -1.71 18.60 20.09
C THR A 204 -0.86 18.16 18.88
N LEU A 205 0.18 18.92 18.55
CA LEU A 205 1.14 18.49 17.52
C LEU A 205 1.80 17.15 17.85
N GLN A 206 2.03 16.90 19.14
CA GLN A 206 2.61 15.65 19.62
C GLN A 206 1.63 14.48 19.44
N ASP A 207 0.36 14.66 19.79
CA ASP A 207 -0.68 13.63 19.60
C ASP A 207 -0.82 13.22 18.14
N LYS A 208 -0.76 14.20 17.22
CA LYS A 208 -0.78 13.96 15.78
C LYS A 208 0.46 13.20 15.33
N ALA A 209 1.64 13.55 15.82
CA ALA A 209 2.88 12.85 15.49
C ALA A 209 2.85 11.39 15.97
N ASP A 210 2.37 11.16 17.20
CA ASP A 210 2.28 9.83 17.81
C ASP A 210 1.24 8.97 17.10
N ALA A 211 0.08 9.53 16.75
CA ALA A 211 -0.93 8.84 15.95
C ALA A 211 -0.39 8.43 14.58
N VAL A 212 0.34 9.31 13.90
CA VAL A 212 0.97 9.02 12.60
C VAL A 212 2.04 7.92 12.72
N ALA A 213 2.86 7.96 13.78
CA ALA A 213 3.90 6.94 14.01
C ALA A 213 3.27 5.56 14.28
N MET A 214 2.27 5.52 15.16
CA MET A 214 1.51 4.32 15.50
C MET A 214 0.81 3.73 14.27
N ALA A 215 0.10 4.57 13.51
CA ALA A 215 -0.62 4.14 12.32
C ALA A 215 0.32 3.54 11.27
N LYS A 216 1.49 4.17 11.02
CA LYS A 216 2.50 3.65 10.09
C LYS A 216 3.06 2.31 10.54
N TYR A 217 3.42 2.18 11.81
CA TYR A 217 3.97 0.95 12.36
C TYR A 217 3.00 -0.22 12.20
N HIS A 218 1.76 -0.05 12.67
CA HIS A 218 0.75 -1.10 12.61
C HIS A 218 0.27 -1.40 11.20
N THR A 219 0.15 -0.39 10.32
CA THR A 219 -0.16 -0.64 8.90
C THR A 219 0.95 -1.42 8.20
N THR A 220 2.22 -1.15 8.52
CA THR A 220 3.35 -1.93 8.01
C THR A 220 3.27 -3.38 8.49
N ALA A 221 2.95 -3.60 9.77
CA ALA A 221 2.78 -4.93 10.34
C ALA A 221 1.62 -5.69 9.68
N LEU A 222 0.46 -5.04 9.52
CA LEU A 222 -0.71 -5.57 8.81
C LEU A 222 -0.33 -6.05 7.42
N VAL A 223 0.31 -5.18 6.63
CA VAL A 223 0.81 -5.52 5.29
C VAL A 223 1.77 -6.71 5.37
N GLY A 224 2.72 -6.72 6.30
CA GLY A 224 3.65 -7.84 6.49
C GLY A 224 2.95 -9.18 6.75
N ILE A 225 1.90 -9.20 7.59
CA ILE A 225 1.09 -10.38 7.87
C ILE A 225 0.34 -10.83 6.62
N LEU A 226 -0.27 -9.89 5.90
CA LEU A 226 -0.98 -10.15 4.64
C LEU A 226 -0.04 -10.78 3.61
N ARG A 227 1.17 -10.24 3.44
CA ARG A 227 2.18 -10.77 2.51
C ARG A 227 2.63 -12.19 2.84
N SER A 228 2.74 -12.51 4.13
CA SER A 228 3.23 -13.80 4.60
C SER A 228 2.17 -14.89 4.67
N HIS A 229 0.89 -14.53 4.82
CA HIS A 229 -0.18 -15.49 5.14
C HIS A 229 -1.33 -15.55 4.12
N LEU A 230 -1.48 -14.58 3.20
CA LEU A 230 -2.56 -14.65 2.19
C LEU A 230 -2.25 -15.59 1.00
N GLY A 231 -1.10 -16.26 1.00
CA GLY A 231 -0.83 -17.35 0.06
C GLY A 231 -1.55 -18.62 0.51
N ALA A 232 -2.64 -18.99 -0.19
CA ALA A 232 -3.31 -20.30 -0.12
C ALA A 232 -4.06 -20.68 1.18
N GLN A 233 -4.79 -19.77 1.85
CA GLN A 233 -5.70 -20.17 2.95
C GLN A 233 -7.13 -20.44 2.49
N HIS A 234 -7.72 -21.54 3.00
CA HIS A 234 -9.05 -22.07 2.63
C HIS A 234 -10.25 -21.45 3.36
N ASP A 235 -10.06 -20.48 4.27
CA ASP A 235 -11.17 -19.72 4.85
C ASP A 235 -10.79 -18.26 5.13
N ARG A 236 -11.26 -17.39 4.24
CA ARG A 236 -11.01 -15.94 4.29
C ARG A 236 -11.69 -15.27 5.48
N GLU A 237 -12.86 -15.75 5.90
CA GLU A 237 -13.56 -15.16 7.03
C GLU A 237 -12.82 -15.43 8.34
N THR A 238 -12.36 -16.66 8.53
CA THR A 238 -11.54 -17.01 9.70
C THR A 238 -10.23 -16.24 9.71
N PHE A 239 -9.60 -16.04 8.55
CA PHE A 239 -8.40 -15.22 8.43
C PHE A 239 -8.64 -13.75 8.79
N GLU A 240 -9.68 -13.11 8.23
CA GLU A 240 -10.03 -11.71 8.52
C GLU A 240 -10.28 -11.51 10.03
N LYS A 241 -11.04 -12.41 10.69
CA LYS A 241 -11.30 -12.33 12.14
C LYS A 241 -10.02 -12.44 12.97
N ARG A 242 -9.13 -13.39 12.65
CA ARG A 242 -7.84 -13.54 13.33
C ARG A 242 -6.95 -12.33 13.14
N LEU A 243 -6.94 -11.77 11.94
CA LEU A 243 -6.13 -10.59 11.63
C LEU A 243 -6.66 -9.37 12.38
N VAL A 244 -7.98 -9.16 12.43
CA VAL A 244 -8.58 -8.11 13.27
C VAL A 244 -8.19 -8.29 14.73
N TYR A 245 -8.29 -9.51 15.27
CA TYR A 245 -7.89 -9.79 16.65
C TYR A 245 -6.45 -9.35 16.91
N VAL A 246 -5.49 -9.80 16.08
CA VAL A 246 -4.07 -9.44 16.22
C VAL A 246 -3.86 -7.93 16.15
N MET A 247 -4.50 -7.27 15.19
CA MET A 247 -4.34 -5.83 14.98
C MET A 247 -4.93 -5.02 16.13
N VAL A 248 -6.14 -5.35 16.61
CA VAL A 248 -6.79 -4.69 17.74
C VAL A 248 -5.97 -4.86 19.01
N SER A 249 -5.48 -6.08 19.30
CA SER A 249 -4.63 -6.35 20.47
C SER A 249 -3.29 -5.61 20.46
N GLN A 250 -2.87 -5.04 19.32
CA GLN A 250 -1.65 -4.26 19.22
C GLN A 250 -1.91 -2.75 19.19
N VAL A 251 -2.95 -2.32 18.46
CA VAL A 251 -3.27 -0.90 18.24
C VAL A 251 -3.99 -0.29 19.45
N VAL A 252 -4.87 -1.04 20.11
CA VAL A 252 -5.74 -0.50 21.15
C VAL A 252 -5.05 -0.30 22.50
N PRO A 253 -4.23 -1.24 23.04
CA PRO A 253 -3.68 -1.08 24.38
C PRO A 253 -2.92 0.23 24.63
N PRO A 254 -2.10 0.75 23.69
CA PRO A 254 -1.44 2.06 23.86
C PRO A 254 -2.40 3.25 23.92
N LEU A 255 -3.66 3.08 23.49
CA LEU A 255 -4.70 4.10 23.47
C LEU A 255 -5.60 4.06 24.71
N LEU A 256 -5.51 3.01 25.52
CA LEU A 256 -6.36 2.85 26.70
C LEU A 256 -5.86 3.73 27.85
N PRO A 257 -6.77 4.44 28.54
CA PRO A 257 -6.42 5.04 29.82
C PRO A 257 -6.15 3.96 30.88
N ALA A 258 -5.47 4.32 31.96
CA ALA A 258 -5.11 3.39 33.05
C ALA A 258 -6.31 2.69 33.74
N ARG A 259 -7.54 3.17 33.52
CA ARG A 259 -8.81 2.55 33.94
C ARG A 259 -9.80 2.38 32.77
N GLY A 260 -9.27 2.06 31.59
CA GLY A 260 -10.07 1.85 30.38
C GLY A 260 -10.90 0.57 30.42
N GLN A 261 -11.75 0.42 29.40
CA GLN A 261 -12.49 -0.82 29.18
C GLN A 261 -11.54 -2.00 28.93
N PRO A 262 -11.96 -3.24 29.24
CA PRO A 262 -11.15 -4.43 28.94
C PRO A 262 -10.98 -4.60 27.44
N LEU A 263 -9.88 -5.24 27.01
CA LEU A 263 -9.59 -5.49 25.60
C LEU A 263 -10.74 -6.25 24.89
N ASP A 264 -11.43 -7.14 25.61
CA ASP A 264 -12.56 -7.92 25.10
C ASP A 264 -13.69 -7.05 24.55
N HIS A 265 -13.97 -5.90 25.19
CA HIS A 265 -14.96 -4.95 24.68
C HIS A 265 -14.62 -4.47 23.27
N PHE A 266 -13.35 -4.17 23.01
CA PHE A 266 -12.89 -3.71 21.70
C PHE A 266 -12.88 -4.85 20.68
N LEU A 267 -12.58 -6.06 21.11
CA LEU A 267 -12.67 -7.23 20.23
C LEU A 267 -14.12 -7.48 19.80
N ASP A 268 -15.08 -7.40 20.73
CA ASP A 268 -16.50 -7.53 20.44
C ASP A 268 -16.98 -6.43 19.48
N LEU A 269 -16.60 -5.18 19.73
CA LEU A 269 -16.89 -4.05 18.84
C LEU A 269 -16.31 -4.27 17.44
N ALA A 270 -15.08 -4.77 17.34
CA ALA A 270 -14.45 -5.06 16.06
C ALA A 270 -15.18 -6.16 15.29
N MET A 271 -15.59 -7.24 15.99
CA MET A 271 -16.35 -8.34 15.38
C MET A 271 -17.73 -7.89 14.92
N GLU A 272 -18.40 -7.03 15.71
CA GLU A 272 -19.68 -6.46 15.34
C GLU A 272 -19.56 -5.57 14.09
N SER A 273 -18.56 -4.68 14.06
CA SER A 273 -18.29 -3.83 12.89
C SER A 273 -18.04 -4.68 11.63
N LEU A 274 -17.25 -5.75 11.76
CA LEU A 274 -16.95 -6.69 10.67
C LEU A 274 -18.19 -7.45 10.17
N GLY A 275 -19.10 -7.83 11.08
CA GLY A 275 -20.36 -8.50 10.77
C GLY A 275 -21.39 -7.58 10.09
N ARG A 276 -21.53 -6.34 10.56
CA ARG A 276 -22.43 -5.33 9.97
C ARG A 276 -22.02 -4.96 8.54
N ALA A 277 -20.73 -4.98 8.25
CA ALA A 277 -20.17 -4.65 6.95
C ALA A 277 -20.45 -5.67 5.82
N LYS A 278 -21.00 -6.85 6.16
CA LYS A 278 -21.34 -7.91 5.19
C LYS A 278 -22.80 -7.87 4.72
N ARG A 279 -23.65 -7.00 5.28
CA ARG A 279 -25.03 -6.82 4.81
C ARG A 279 -25.02 -5.80 3.65
N PRO A 280 -25.61 -6.12 2.49
CA PRO A 280 -25.63 -5.25 1.32
C PRO A 280 -26.33 -3.91 1.59
#